data_AF-A0A7S4W7N1-F1
#
_entry.id   AF-A0A7S4W7N1-F1
#
_cell.length_a   1.000
_cell.length_b   1.000
_cell.length_c   1.000
_cell.angle_alpha   90.00
_cell.angle_beta   90.00
_cell.angle_gamma   90.00
#
_symmetry.space_group_name_H-M   'P 1'
#
loop_
_entity.id
_entity.type
_entity.pdbx_description
1 polymer ?
#
loop_
_entity_poly.entity_id
_entity_poly.type
_entity_poly.pdbx_seq_one_letter_code
_entity_poly.pdbx_strand_id
1 'polypeptide(L)'
;FGDASKSLLMLPREYFGSFDLVLVDLSETVTSMSVTDKLDILGALALLVKPDGIILKNEVYFESFASMFKYSVMVNWYDNPIICSQVMTMGSNTVDFLNPTLQDTDIENLFIKPLKEIDDPFEYYHDYAKNTTSRPVCYKSDSDESSSQERSPGI
;
A
#
# COMPACT_ATOMS: atom_id res chain seq x y z
N PHE A 1 3.11 14.51 -19.84
CA PHE A 1 3.31 13.41 -18.87
C PHE A 1 2.75 13.86 -17.54
N GLY A 2 1.83 13.06 -17.01
CA GLY A 2 0.78 13.48 -16.07
C GLY A 2 1.27 13.61 -14.63
N ASP A 3 0.78 14.64 -13.97
CA ASP A 3 0.93 14.87 -12.54
C ASP A 3 0.05 13.86 -11.79
N ALA A 4 0.67 12.96 -11.02
CA ALA A 4 -0.02 11.90 -10.29
C ALA A 4 -1.04 12.48 -9.29
N SER A 5 -0.73 13.64 -8.69
CA SER A 5 -1.64 14.33 -7.77
C SER A 5 -2.95 14.76 -8.47
N LYS A 6 -2.84 15.27 -9.71
CA LYS A 6 -4.01 15.66 -10.51
C LYS A 6 -4.78 14.46 -11.05
N SER A 7 -4.06 13.41 -11.42
CA SER A 7 -4.66 12.21 -12.01
C SER A 7 -5.47 11.42 -10.98
N LEU A 8 -5.01 11.35 -9.72
CA LEU A 8 -5.72 10.70 -8.63
C LEU A 8 -7.10 11.34 -8.36
N LEU A 9 -7.20 12.66 -8.44
CA LEU A 9 -8.46 13.39 -8.29
C LEU A 9 -9.42 13.21 -9.48
N MET A 10 -8.94 12.70 -10.61
CA MET A 10 -9.74 12.43 -11.80
C MET A 10 -10.21 10.98 -11.90
N LEU A 11 -9.79 10.11 -10.97
CA LEU A 11 -10.23 8.73 -10.98
C LEU A 11 -11.75 8.66 -10.73
N PRO A 12 -12.45 7.73 -11.39
CA PRO A 12 -13.87 7.48 -11.10
C PRO A 12 -14.07 7.14 -9.63
N ARG A 13 -15.19 7.58 -9.03
CA ARG A 13 -15.44 7.37 -7.59
C ARG A 13 -15.51 5.89 -7.23
N GLU A 14 -16.00 5.07 -8.15
CA GLU A 14 -16.12 3.63 -8.03
C GLU A 14 -14.77 2.89 -7.94
N TYR A 15 -13.65 3.57 -8.20
CA TYR A 15 -12.30 3.00 -8.06
C TYR A 15 -11.77 3.09 -6.62
N PHE A 16 -12.36 3.93 -5.78
CA PHE A 16 -11.94 4.06 -4.39
C PHE A 16 -12.48 2.88 -3.58
N GLY A 17 -11.58 2.14 -2.93
CA GLY A 17 -11.90 0.93 -2.18
C GLY A 17 -12.23 -0.29 -3.03
N SER A 18 -11.87 -0.31 -4.32
CA SER A 18 -12.21 -1.40 -5.24
C SER A 18 -11.06 -2.36 -5.56
N PHE A 19 -9.81 -1.98 -5.27
CA PHE A 19 -8.65 -2.76 -5.70
C PHE A 19 -8.21 -3.74 -4.61
N ASP A 20 -8.01 -5.01 -4.99
CA ASP A 20 -7.44 -6.03 -4.10
C ASP A 20 -5.96 -5.77 -3.78
N LEU A 21 -5.22 -5.23 -4.75
CA LEU A 21 -3.80 -4.94 -4.66
C LEU A 21 -3.50 -3.59 -5.31
N VAL A 22 -2.79 -2.72 -4.58
CA VAL A 22 -2.24 -1.47 -5.10
C VAL A 22 -0.72 -1.52 -5.01
N LEU A 23 -0.05 -1.51 -6.16
CA LEU A 23 1.41 -1.45 -6.26
C LEU A 23 1.84 -0.01 -6.52
N VAL A 24 2.61 0.56 -5.61
CA VAL A 24 3.15 1.91 -5.72
C VAL A 24 4.62 1.83 -6.10
N ASP A 25 4.91 2.22 -7.32
CA ASP A 25 6.27 2.37 -7.86
C ASP A 25 6.51 3.83 -8.23
N LEU A 26 6.61 4.66 -7.20
CA LEU A 26 6.88 6.10 -7.31
C LEU A 26 8.16 6.42 -6.55
N SER A 27 8.99 7.32 -7.07
CA SER A 27 10.15 7.79 -6.32
C SER A 27 9.73 8.55 -5.06
N GLU A 28 10.58 8.56 -4.04
CA GLU A 28 10.38 9.28 -2.77
C GLU A 28 9.93 10.75 -2.96
N THR A 29 10.57 11.44 -3.92
CA THR A 29 10.28 12.83 -4.27
C THR A 29 8.86 13.07 -4.78
N VAL A 30 8.23 12.04 -5.37
CA VAL A 30 6.85 12.12 -5.85
C VAL A 30 5.89 11.71 -4.74
N THR A 31 6.22 10.68 -3.98
CA THR A 31 5.34 10.12 -2.94
C THR A 31 4.99 11.13 -1.84
N SER A 32 5.91 12.05 -1.54
CA SER A 32 5.73 13.14 -0.56
C SER A 32 4.95 14.35 -1.09
N MET A 33 4.60 14.38 -2.38
CA MET A 33 3.80 15.48 -2.95
C MET A 33 2.38 15.44 -2.38
N SER A 34 1.87 16.61 -1.99
CA SER A 34 0.50 16.76 -1.50
C SER A 34 -0.51 16.64 -2.65
N VAL A 35 -1.55 15.83 -2.47
CA VAL A 35 -2.71 15.70 -3.39
C VAL A 35 -3.82 16.66 -2.98
N THR A 36 -3.99 16.85 -1.68
CA THR A 36 -4.86 17.87 -1.06
C THR A 36 -4.16 18.43 0.18
N ASP A 37 -4.72 19.47 0.80
CA ASP A 37 -4.20 20.07 2.05
C ASP A 37 -4.06 19.06 3.22
N LYS A 38 -4.67 17.87 3.10
CA LYS A 38 -4.73 16.84 4.15
C LYS A 38 -4.25 15.46 3.72
N LEU A 39 -3.94 15.26 2.43
CA LEU A 39 -3.64 13.95 1.87
C LEU A 39 -2.44 14.05 0.93
N ASP A 40 -1.40 13.29 1.22
CA ASP A 40 -0.29 13.04 0.30
C ASP A 40 -0.66 11.97 -0.74
N ILE A 41 0.22 11.77 -1.73
CA ILE A 41 -0.01 10.77 -2.79
C ILE A 41 -0.18 9.38 -2.21
N LEU A 42 0.59 9.03 -1.19
CA LEU A 42 0.50 7.72 -0.54
C LEU A 42 -0.86 7.50 0.14
N GLY A 43 -1.35 8.48 0.90
CA GLY A 43 -2.66 8.44 1.53
C GLY A 43 -3.79 8.38 0.50
N ALA A 44 -3.65 9.05 -0.64
CA ALA A 44 -4.64 8.97 -1.73
C ALA A 44 -4.69 7.58 -2.36
N LEU A 45 -3.52 6.99 -2.61
CA LEU A 45 -3.39 5.64 -3.16
C LEU A 45 -3.91 4.58 -2.18
N ALA A 46 -3.72 4.79 -0.87
CA ALA A 46 -4.27 3.92 0.17
C ALA A 46 -5.80 3.85 0.13
N LEU A 47 -6.50 4.91 -0.32
CA LEU A 47 -7.96 4.92 -0.45
C LEU A 47 -8.47 4.10 -1.65
N LEU A 48 -7.60 3.71 -2.60
CA LEU A 48 -7.98 2.83 -3.71
C LEU A 48 -8.10 1.37 -3.26
N VAL A 49 -7.37 1.00 -2.20
CA VAL A 49 -7.33 -0.35 -1.66
C VAL A 49 -8.67 -0.67 -0.98
N LYS A 50 -9.27 -1.82 -1.32
CA LYS A 50 -10.42 -2.35 -0.59
C LYS A 50 -10.05 -2.64 0.89
N PRO A 51 -10.99 -2.77 1.84
CA PRO A 51 -10.66 -3.00 3.25
C PRO A 51 -9.82 -4.24 3.51
N ASP A 52 -10.05 -5.28 2.72
CA ASP A 52 -9.37 -6.55 2.76
C ASP A 52 -8.21 -6.66 1.75
N GLY A 53 -7.83 -5.54 1.13
CA GLY A 53 -6.77 -5.47 0.15
C GLY A 53 -5.40 -5.25 0.78
N ILE A 54 -4.40 -5.22 -0.09
CA ILE A 54 -3.00 -4.97 0.24
C ILE A 54 -2.50 -3.79 -0.59
N ILE A 55 -1.74 -2.91 0.04
CA ILE A 55 -0.91 -1.93 -0.66
C ILE A 55 0.55 -2.28 -0.46
N LEU A 56 1.35 -2.08 -1.50
CA LEU A 56 2.79 -2.33 -1.50
C LEU A 56 3.53 -1.11 -2.06
N LYS A 57 4.61 -0.71 -1.38
CA LYS A 57 5.59 0.27 -1.84
C LYS A 57 6.97 -0.38 -1.93
N ASN A 58 7.68 -0.16 -3.02
CA ASN A 58 9.04 -0.68 -3.26
C ASN A 58 10.17 0.13 -2.57
N GLU A 59 9.87 0.81 -1.46
CA GLU A 59 10.84 1.63 -0.72
C GLU A 59 10.51 1.57 0.79
N VAL A 60 11.39 2.16 1.61
CA VAL A 60 11.25 2.22 3.07
C VAL A 60 10.17 3.23 3.46
N TYR A 61 8.97 2.74 3.78
CA TYR A 61 7.82 3.56 4.22
C TYR A 61 7.12 2.96 5.45
N PHE A 62 7.84 2.13 6.21
CA PHE A 62 7.26 1.30 7.26
C PHE A 62 6.52 2.09 8.33
N GLU A 63 7.07 3.22 8.80
CA GLU A 63 6.41 4.08 9.80
C GLU A 63 5.08 4.64 9.29
N SER A 64 5.06 5.14 8.04
CA SER A 64 3.85 5.65 7.41
C SER A 64 2.80 4.54 7.31
N PHE A 65 3.18 3.36 6.84
CA PHE A 65 2.28 2.23 6.72
C PHE A 65 1.76 1.76 8.07
N ALA A 66 2.63 1.65 9.09
CA ALA A 66 2.24 1.28 10.45
C ALA A 66 1.24 2.27 11.07
N SER A 67 1.32 3.55 10.69
CA SER A 67 0.37 4.57 11.12
C SER A 67 -1.00 4.48 10.41
N MET A 68 -1.01 4.07 9.14
CA MET A 68 -2.21 4.02 8.29
C MET A 68 -2.98 2.69 8.39
N PHE A 69 -2.27 1.58 8.53
CA PHE A 69 -2.83 0.24 8.43
C PHE A 69 -2.75 -0.54 9.73
N LYS A 70 -3.72 -1.43 9.95
CA LYS A 70 -3.73 -2.33 11.10
C LYS A 70 -2.53 -3.28 11.12
N TYR A 71 -2.16 -3.82 9.97
CA TYR A 71 -1.05 -4.74 9.79
C TYR A 71 -0.09 -4.13 8.78
N SER A 72 1.18 -4.07 9.13
CA SER A 72 2.24 -3.60 8.25
C SER A 72 3.45 -4.51 8.37
N VAL A 73 4.11 -4.76 7.26
CA VAL A 73 5.34 -5.55 7.20
C VAL A 73 6.31 -4.88 6.25
N MET A 74 7.58 -4.95 6.58
CA MET A 74 8.66 -4.59 5.68
C MET A 74 9.49 -5.84 5.40
N VAL A 75 9.61 -6.19 4.12
CA VAL A 75 10.50 -7.26 3.68
C VAL A 75 11.71 -6.65 2.99
N ASN A 76 12.87 -7.25 3.20
CA ASN A 76 14.11 -6.85 2.55
C ASN A 76 14.72 -8.04 1.82
N TRP A 77 14.81 -7.91 0.49
CA TRP A 77 15.54 -8.85 -0.33
C TRP A 77 17.00 -8.41 -0.43
N TYR A 78 17.82 -9.02 0.42
CA TYR A 78 19.27 -8.87 0.42
C TYR A 78 19.90 -9.53 -0.81
N ASP A 79 21.10 -9.05 -1.17
CA ASP A 79 21.91 -9.58 -2.28
C ASP A 79 21.20 -9.59 -3.64
N ASN A 80 20.34 -8.59 -3.88
CA ASN A 80 19.76 -8.38 -5.21
C ASN A 80 20.89 -8.13 -6.23
N PRO A 81 20.99 -8.90 -7.32
CA PRO A 81 22.15 -8.87 -8.21
C PRO A 81 22.29 -7.56 -9.00
N ILE A 82 21.24 -6.74 -9.08
CA ILE A 82 21.23 -5.48 -9.84
C ILE A 82 21.37 -4.28 -8.92
N ILE A 83 20.64 -4.27 -7.79
CA ILE A 83 20.51 -3.10 -6.91
C ILE A 83 20.99 -3.35 -5.47
N CYS A 84 21.67 -4.46 -5.22
CA CYS A 84 22.22 -4.94 -3.94
C CYS A 84 21.17 -5.28 -2.86
N SER A 85 20.16 -4.44 -2.65
CA SER A 85 19.11 -4.64 -1.65
C SER A 85 17.81 -4.01 -2.14
N GLN A 86 16.70 -4.73 -2.02
CA GLN A 86 15.37 -4.22 -2.36
C GLN A 86 14.44 -4.34 -1.17
N VAL A 87 13.90 -3.20 -0.74
CA VAL A 87 12.91 -3.15 0.35
C VAL A 87 11.51 -3.09 -0.24
N MET A 88 10.57 -3.83 0.35
CA MET A 88 9.15 -3.69 0.06
C MET A 88 8.38 -3.51 1.36
N THR A 89 7.66 -2.40 1.47
CA THR A 89 6.75 -2.12 2.58
C THR A 89 5.34 -2.49 2.15
N MET A 90 4.64 -3.28 2.94
CA MET A 90 3.26 -3.71 2.68
C MET A 90 2.34 -3.36 3.85
N GLY A 91 1.08 -3.06 3.53
CA GLY A 91 0.06 -2.67 4.50
C GLY A 91 -1.30 -3.26 4.18
N SER A 92 -2.03 -3.67 5.21
CA SER A 92 -3.42 -4.14 5.11
C SER A 92 -4.18 -3.89 6.42
N ASN A 93 -5.50 -3.73 6.34
CA ASN A 93 -6.36 -3.63 7.52
C ASN A 93 -6.88 -4.98 8.01
N THR A 94 -6.71 -6.05 7.22
CA THR A 94 -7.25 -7.38 7.56
C THR A 94 -6.20 -8.50 7.48
N VAL A 95 -5.24 -8.39 6.56
CA VAL A 95 -4.24 -9.44 6.32
C VAL A 95 -3.15 -9.36 7.38
N ASP A 96 -3.08 -10.37 8.24
CA ASP A 96 -1.96 -10.56 9.16
C ASP A 96 -0.80 -11.26 8.44
N PHE A 97 0.22 -10.48 8.07
CA PHE A 97 1.39 -10.98 7.35
C PHE A 97 2.24 -11.96 8.17
N LEU A 98 2.12 -12.03 9.50
CA LEU A 98 2.85 -13.02 10.30
C LEU A 98 2.19 -14.41 10.29
N ASN A 99 0.88 -14.46 10.09
CA ASN A 99 0.10 -15.70 10.13
C ASN A 99 -0.71 -15.89 8.84
N PRO A 100 -0.05 -15.94 7.67
CA PRO A 100 -0.74 -16.00 6.40
C PRO A 100 -1.43 -17.36 6.21
N THR A 101 -2.64 -17.34 5.64
CA THR A 101 -3.22 -18.54 5.06
C THR A 101 -2.70 -18.65 3.62
N LEU A 102 -1.73 -19.54 3.39
CA LEU A 102 -1.14 -19.74 2.07
C LEU A 102 -2.13 -20.47 1.16
N GLN A 103 -2.44 -19.88 0.01
CA GLN A 103 -3.22 -20.49 -1.05
C GLN A 103 -2.30 -20.87 -2.21
N ASP A 104 -2.44 -22.11 -2.68
CA ASP A 104 -1.75 -22.57 -3.89
C ASP A 104 -2.53 -22.10 -5.12
N THR A 105 -1.88 -21.35 -6.01
CA THR A 105 -2.52 -20.74 -7.19
C THR A 105 -2.18 -21.46 -8.50
N ASP A 106 -1.51 -22.63 -8.44
CA ASP A 106 -1.18 -23.49 -9.59
C ASP A 106 -0.56 -22.72 -10.77
N ILE A 107 0.43 -21.89 -10.47
CA ILE A 107 1.12 -21.05 -11.47
C ILE A 107 2.28 -21.84 -12.08
N GLU A 108 2.15 -22.18 -13.36
CA GLU A 108 3.09 -23.04 -14.10
C GLU A 108 4.52 -22.47 -14.20
N ASN A 109 4.68 -21.13 -14.22
CA ASN A 109 5.97 -20.45 -14.44
C ASN A 109 6.44 -19.64 -13.22
N LEU A 110 6.26 -20.17 -12.01
CA LEU A 110 6.73 -19.50 -10.80
C LEU A 110 8.26 -19.58 -10.69
N PHE A 111 8.94 -18.44 -10.83
CA PHE A 111 10.40 -18.33 -10.70
C PHE A 111 10.88 -18.36 -9.24
N ILE A 112 9.97 -18.13 -8.29
CA ILE A 112 10.25 -18.14 -6.85
C ILE A 112 9.91 -19.54 -6.32
N LYS A 113 10.73 -20.06 -5.40
CA LYS A 113 10.42 -21.35 -4.75
C LYS A 113 9.03 -21.27 -4.08
N PRO A 114 8.24 -22.36 -4.10
CA PRO A 114 6.97 -22.38 -3.38
C PRO A 114 7.17 -21.98 -1.92
N LEU A 115 6.31 -21.11 -1.38
CA LEU A 115 6.42 -20.64 0.01
C LEU A 115 6.39 -21.79 1.04
N LYS A 116 5.82 -22.95 0.68
CA LYS A 116 5.80 -24.18 1.49
C LYS A 116 7.17 -24.86 1.62
N GLU A 117 8.10 -24.57 0.69
CA GLU A 117 9.44 -25.15 0.65
C GLU A 117 10.49 -24.23 1.28
N ILE A 118 10.07 -23.08 1.83
CA ILE A 118 10.96 -22.15 2.54
C ILE A 118 11.12 -22.64 3.98
N ASP A 119 12.36 -22.92 4.39
CA ASP A 119 12.69 -23.39 5.74
C ASP A 119 12.39 -22.33 6.82
N ASP A 120 12.66 -21.05 6.53
CA ASP A 120 12.33 -19.91 7.38
C ASP A 120 11.41 -18.92 6.64
N PRO A 121 10.08 -18.91 6.92
CA PRO A 121 9.14 -18.03 6.25
C PRO A 121 9.39 -16.54 6.55
N PHE A 122 10.25 -16.23 7.54
CA PHE A 122 10.61 -14.89 7.95
C PHE A 122 12.00 -14.46 7.46
N GLU A 123 12.66 -15.25 6.61
CA GLU A 123 14.01 -14.96 6.10
C GLU A 123 14.12 -13.53 5.53
N TYR A 124 13.08 -13.06 4.85
CA TYR A 124 13.04 -11.72 4.26
C TYR A 124 12.36 -10.67 5.15
N TYR A 125 11.79 -11.02 6.29
CA TYR A 125 11.08 -10.07 7.14
C TYR A 125 12.10 -9.22 7.91
N HIS A 126 12.01 -7.90 7.74
CA HIS A 126 12.82 -6.96 8.50
C HIS A 126 12.02 -6.40 9.68
N ASP A 127 10.81 -5.89 9.43
CA ASP A 127 9.95 -5.29 10.45
C ASP A 127 8.49 -5.74 10.30
N TYR A 128 7.77 -5.75 11.42
CA TYR A 128 6.33 -5.98 11.48
C TYR A 128 5.68 -5.10 12.54
N ALA A 129 4.52 -4.52 12.20
CA ALA A 129 3.73 -3.72 13.12
C ALA A 129 2.26 -4.15 13.07
N LYS A 130 1.67 -4.22 14.26
CA LYS A 130 0.23 -4.34 14.45
C LYS A 130 -0.30 -3.11 15.18
N ASN A 131 -1.01 -2.27 14.45
CA ASN A 131 -1.62 -1.07 14.99
C ASN A 131 -3.03 -1.38 15.50
N THR A 132 -3.24 -1.35 16.81
CA THR A 132 -4.57 -1.58 17.42
C THR A 132 -5.47 -0.34 17.40
N THR A 133 -4.94 0.83 17.04
CA THR A 133 -5.68 2.09 16.94
C THR A 133 -5.93 2.53 15.49
N SER A 134 -5.54 1.71 14.51
CA SER A 134 -5.81 1.96 13.09
C SER A 134 -7.30 2.21 12.86
N ARG A 135 -7.64 3.35 12.26
CA ARG A 135 -9.04 3.75 12.06
C ARG A 135 -9.66 2.91 10.94
N PRO A 136 -10.89 2.37 11.11
CA PRO A 136 -11.60 1.78 9.99
C PRO A 136 -11.90 2.87 8.95
N VAL A 137 -11.82 2.50 7.67
CA VAL A 137 -12.21 3.39 6.57
C VAL A 137 -13.70 3.68 6.73
N CYS A 138 -14.07 4.95 6.93
CA CYS A 138 -15.46 5.36 7.05
C CYS A 138 -16.15 5.19 5.69
N TYR A 139 -17.01 4.18 5.58
CA TYR A 139 -18.00 4.11 4.51
C TYR A 139 -19.08 5.15 4.78
N LYS A 140 -19.13 6.22 3.99
CA LYS A 140 -20.26 7.15 4.05
C LYS A 140 -21.53 6.39 3.71
N SER A 141 -22.50 6.39 4.62
CA SER A 141 -23.91 6.38 4.24
C SER A 141 -24.20 7.66 3.44
N ASP A 142 -25.07 7.58 2.43
CA ASP A 142 -25.37 8.58 1.39
C ASP A 142 -25.90 9.96 1.86
N SER A 143 -25.37 10.57 2.94
CA SER A 143 -26.00 11.76 3.52
C SER A 143 -25.09 12.94 3.90
N ASP A 144 -23.80 12.95 3.55
CA ASP A 144 -22.97 14.16 3.75
C ASP A 144 -22.08 14.46 2.54
N GLU A 145 -22.67 15.11 1.54
CA GLU A 145 -21.94 15.84 0.50
C GLU A 145 -21.30 17.10 1.09
N SER A 146 -20.02 17.04 1.47
CA SER A 146 -19.20 18.26 1.52
C SER A 146 -18.69 18.53 0.10
N SER A 147 -19.41 19.39 -0.63
CA SER A 147 -19.23 19.70 -2.05
C SER A 147 -18.01 20.59 -2.38
N SER A 148 -16.95 20.59 -1.57
CA SER A 148 -15.77 21.43 -1.81
C SER A 148 -14.47 20.67 -1.57
N GLN A 149 -13.92 20.08 -2.63
CA GLN A 149 -12.48 19.87 -2.75
C GLN A 149 -11.90 21.13 -3.38
N GLU A 150 -11.46 22.07 -2.54
CA GLU A 150 -10.78 23.28 -3.04
C GLU A 150 -9.37 22.94 -3.49
N ARG A 151 -9.04 23.36 -4.71
CA ARG A 151 -7.69 23.28 -5.27
C ARG A 151 -6.79 24.32 -4.59
N SER A 152 -5.53 23.97 -4.37
CA SER A 152 -4.49 24.99 -4.23
C SER A 152 -4.28 25.68 -5.59
N PRO A 153 -4.31 27.02 -5.66
CA PRO A 153 -4.03 27.75 -6.88
C PRO A 153 -2.55 27.56 -7.22
N GLY A 154 -2.28 26.89 -8.34
CA GLY A 154 -0.91 26.71 -8.81
C GLY A 154 -0.24 28.05 -9.10
N ILE A 155 0.92 28.24 -8.48
CA ILE A 155 2.16 28.80 -9.06
C ILE A 155 3.29 27.87 -8.62
#